data_AF-A0A545THF0-F1
#
_entry.id   AF-A0A545THF0-F1
#
_cell.length_a   1.000
_cell.length_b   1.000
_cell.length_c   1.000
_cell.angle_alpha   90.00
_cell.angle_beta   90.00
_cell.angle_gamma   90.00
#
_symmetry.space_group_name_H-M   'P 1'
#
loop_
_entity.id
_entity.type
_entity.pdbx_description
1 polymer ?
#
loop_
_entity_poly.entity_id
_entity_poly.type
_entity_poly.pdbx_seq_one_letter_code
_entity_poly.pdbx_strand_id
1 'polypeptide(L)'
;MNKIYHYVLPFPVSVNAIYQVAYKRIILTTKAREYKQKLERAIENIQVENLGKARLSIQYVLFAPDNRDYDVANYEKLLTDCLQGVVFDNDSQIDDNRQTRGQVDPANPRVEVFVQPLGKACPK
;
A
#
# COMPACT_ATOMS: atom_id res chain seq x y z
N MET A 1 -22.52 8.05 -7.23
CA MET A 1 -21.46 7.73 -6.26
C MET A 1 -20.40 6.93 -7.00
N ASN A 2 -19.12 7.27 -6.83
CA ASN A 2 -18.05 6.53 -7.48
C ASN A 2 -17.86 5.18 -6.78
N LYS A 3 -17.58 4.13 -7.54
CA LYS A 3 -17.32 2.78 -7.02
C LYS A 3 -16.10 2.80 -6.10
N ILE A 4 -16.20 2.15 -4.95
CA ILE A 4 -15.08 1.95 -4.01
C ILE A 4 -14.55 0.53 -4.23
N TYR A 5 -13.25 0.43 -4.47
CA TYR A 5 -12.52 -0.82 -4.59
C TYR A 5 -11.89 -1.14 -3.24
N HIS A 6 -12.05 -2.37 -2.77
CA HIS A 6 -11.55 -2.81 -1.47
C HIS A 6 -10.64 -4.03 -1.65
N TYR A 7 -9.42 -3.91 -1.13
CA TYR A 7 -8.40 -4.95 -1.19
C TYR A 7 -7.89 -5.28 0.21
N VAL A 8 -7.80 -6.57 0.52
CA VAL A 8 -7.21 -7.05 1.77
C VAL A 8 -5.83 -7.62 1.46
N LEU A 9 -4.79 -6.97 1.97
CA LEU A 9 -3.40 -7.23 1.60
C LEU A 9 -2.54 -7.56 2.83
N PRO A 10 -1.39 -8.24 2.65
CA PRO A 10 -0.47 -8.53 3.75
C PRO A 10 -0.02 -7.27 4.49
N PHE A 11 0.14 -7.37 5.81
CA PHE A 11 0.61 -6.25 6.63
C PHE A 11 1.97 -5.71 6.13
N PRO A 12 2.08 -4.40 5.87
CA PRO A 12 3.25 -3.79 5.26
C PRO A 12 4.52 -3.78 6.12
N VAL A 13 5.64 -3.55 5.44
CA VAL A 13 6.93 -3.28 6.07
C VAL A 13 7.06 -1.77 6.28
N SER A 14 7.47 -1.35 7.48
CA SER A 14 7.73 0.07 7.77
C SER A 14 8.83 0.64 6.88
N VAL A 15 8.75 1.92 6.53
CA VAL A 15 9.69 2.65 5.66
C VAL A 15 11.14 2.53 6.14
N ASN A 16 11.35 2.57 7.46
CA ASN A 16 12.65 2.43 8.10
C ASN A 16 13.31 1.06 7.89
N ALA A 17 12.55 0.05 7.49
CA ALA A 17 13.02 -1.30 7.23
C ALA A 17 13.10 -1.62 5.73
N ILE A 18 12.82 -0.67 4.83
CA ILE A 18 12.82 -0.91 3.38
C ILE A 18 14.23 -0.99 2.82
N TYR A 19 15.09 -0.02 3.19
CA TYR A 19 16.39 0.18 2.58
C TYR A 19 17.53 -0.09 3.55
N GLN A 20 18.68 -0.50 3.02
CA GLN A 20 19.93 -0.63 3.74
C GLN A 20 21.10 -0.22 2.85
N VAL A 21 22.23 0.12 3.47
CA VAL A 21 23.48 0.38 2.76
C VAL A 21 24.24 -0.93 2.63
N ALA A 22 24.55 -1.32 1.39
CA ALA A 22 25.46 -2.41 1.09
C ALA A 22 26.64 -1.85 0.30
N TYR A 23 27.83 -1.89 0.91
CA TYR A 23 29.01 -1.20 0.42
C TYR A 23 28.76 0.30 0.19
N LYS A 24 28.64 0.73 -1.08
CA LYS A 24 28.44 2.11 -1.52
C LYS A 24 27.11 2.31 -2.24
N ARG A 25 26.15 1.40 -2.05
CA ARG A 25 24.83 1.43 -2.71
C ARG A 25 23.71 1.29 -1.69
N ILE A 26 22.61 1.99 -1.93
CA ILE A 26 21.35 1.77 -1.21
C ILE A 26 20.61 0.64 -1.91
N ILE A 27 20.27 -0.42 -1.17
CA ILE A 27 19.55 -1.58 -1.69
C ILE A 27 18.31 -1.87 -0.83
N LEU A 28 17.36 -2.62 -1.38
CA LEU A 28 16.26 -3.18 -0.59
C LEU A 28 16.77 -4.20 0.43
N THR A 29 16.17 -4.21 1.61
CA THR A 29 16.37 -5.27 2.61
C THR A 29 15.74 -6.57 2.14
N THR A 30 16.18 -7.70 2.70
CA THR A 30 15.55 -9.00 2.47
C THR A 30 14.06 -8.96 2.82
N LYS A 31 13.72 -8.37 3.96
CA LYS A 31 12.34 -8.18 4.43
C LYS A 31 11.48 -7.41 3.43
N ALA A 32 12.01 -6.33 2.84
CA ALA A 32 11.30 -5.57 1.82
C ALA A 32 11.06 -6.41 0.55
N ARG A 33 12.06 -7.16 0.09
CA ARG A 33 11.92 -8.04 -1.10
C ARG A 33 10.89 -9.14 -0.87
N GLU A 34 10.94 -9.81 0.27
CA GLU A 34 9.97 -10.84 0.66
C GLU A 34 8.55 -10.27 0.72
N TYR A 35 8.39 -9.06 1.27
CA TYR A 35 7.10 -8.39 1.28
C TYR A 35 6.59 -8.08 -0.12
N LYS A 36 7.44 -7.53 -1.02
CA LYS A 36 7.03 -7.27 -2.41
C LYS A 36 6.54 -8.54 -3.10
N GLN A 37 7.28 -9.64 -2.99
CA GLN A 37 6.87 -10.93 -3.56
C GLN A 37 5.56 -11.46 -2.96
N LYS A 38 5.37 -11.33 -1.64
CA LYS A 38 4.13 -11.73 -0.97
C LYS A 38 2.94 -10.89 -1.43
N LEU A 39 3.15 -9.59 -1.60
CA LEU A 39 2.13 -8.65 -2.03
C LEU A 39 1.77 -8.85 -3.51
N GLU A 40 2.75 -9.04 -4.38
CA GLU A 40 2.56 -9.38 -5.81
C GLU A 40 1.68 -10.62 -5.95
N ARG A 41 2.00 -11.70 -5.22
CA ARG A 41 1.17 -12.92 -5.19
C ARG A 41 -0.24 -12.66 -4.65
N ALA A 42 -0.38 -11.84 -3.62
CA ALA A 42 -1.70 -11.51 -3.08
C ALA A 42 -2.55 -10.74 -4.10
N ILE A 43 -1.92 -9.80 -4.82
CA ILE A 43 -2.51 -9.02 -5.90
C ILE A 43 -2.92 -9.91 -7.08
N GLU A 44 -2.07 -10.84 -7.51
CA GLU A 44 -2.39 -11.78 -8.61
C GLU A 44 -3.64 -12.64 -8.30
N ASN A 45 -3.87 -12.94 -7.02
CA ASN A 45 -4.99 -13.76 -6.57
C ASN A 45 -6.32 -12.99 -6.43
N ILE A 46 -6.28 -11.66 -6.35
CA ILE A 46 -7.48 -10.83 -6.27
C ILE A 46 -7.64 -10.13 -7.62
N GLN A 47 -8.77 -10.29 -8.29
CA GLN A 47 -8.99 -9.60 -9.58
C GLN A 47 -8.98 -8.08 -9.37
N VAL A 48 -7.83 -7.46 -9.56
CA VAL A 48 -7.63 -6.00 -9.42
C VAL A 48 -8.08 -5.31 -10.70
N GLU A 49 -8.86 -4.24 -10.55
CA GLU A 49 -9.22 -3.35 -11.64
C GLU A 49 -8.23 -2.19 -11.69
N ASN A 50 -7.55 -2.00 -12.84
CA ASN A 50 -6.67 -0.86 -13.05
C ASN A 50 -7.52 0.39 -13.36
N LEU A 51 -7.39 1.43 -12.54
CA LEU A 51 -8.14 2.68 -12.61
C LEU A 51 -7.54 3.71 -13.57
N GLY A 52 -6.50 3.31 -14.33
CA GLY A 52 -5.82 4.10 -15.33
C GLY A 52 -5.33 5.43 -14.76
N LYS A 53 -5.74 6.54 -15.39
CA LYS A 53 -5.31 7.93 -15.09
C LYS A 53 -6.29 8.73 -14.23
N ALA A 54 -7.25 8.10 -13.56
CA ALA A 54 -8.19 8.79 -12.68
C ALA A 54 -7.45 9.45 -11.50
N ARG A 55 -7.92 10.61 -11.02
CA ARG A 55 -7.54 11.10 -9.68
C ARG A 55 -8.16 10.20 -8.61
N LEU A 56 -7.41 9.88 -7.57
CA LEU A 56 -7.77 8.86 -6.59
C LEU A 56 -7.84 9.43 -5.18
N SER A 57 -8.80 8.91 -4.41
CA SER A 57 -8.70 8.84 -2.95
C SER A 57 -8.29 7.42 -2.57
N ILE A 58 -7.31 7.29 -1.69
CA ILE A 58 -6.88 6.02 -1.12
C ILE A 58 -6.90 6.11 0.40
N GLN A 59 -7.47 5.09 1.04
CA GLN A 59 -7.39 4.88 2.47
C GLN A 59 -6.72 3.55 2.78
N TYR A 60 -5.74 3.59 3.68
CA TYR A 60 -5.04 2.44 4.24
C TYR A 60 -5.45 2.25 5.70
N VAL A 61 -6.03 1.11 6.04
CA VAL A 61 -6.37 0.75 7.43
C VAL A 61 -5.46 -0.39 7.89
N LEU A 62 -4.61 -0.11 8.89
CA LEU A 62 -3.58 -1.03 9.37
C LEU A 62 -4.08 -1.85 10.56
N PHE A 63 -4.22 -3.17 10.38
CA PHE A 63 -4.51 -4.12 11.45
C PHE A 63 -3.21 -4.82 11.86
N ALA A 64 -2.55 -4.26 12.88
CA ALA A 64 -1.20 -4.65 13.28
C ALA A 64 -1.15 -6.01 14.00
N PRO A 65 -0.03 -6.75 13.90
CA PRO A 65 0.14 -8.02 14.61
C PRO A 65 0.33 -7.87 16.13
N ASP A 66 0.69 -6.67 16.59
CA ASP A 66 1.02 -6.41 17.99
C ASP A 66 0.66 -4.97 18.39
N ASN A 67 0.69 -4.71 19.70
CA ASN A 67 0.39 -3.40 20.30
C ASN A 67 1.61 -2.47 20.37
N ARG A 68 2.67 -2.70 19.57
CA ARG A 68 3.81 -1.77 19.60
C ARG A 68 3.35 -0.41 19.11
N ASP A 69 3.89 0.64 19.71
CA ASP A 69 3.71 1.97 19.17
C ASP A 69 4.46 2.09 17.85
N TYR A 70 3.80 2.68 16.86
CA TYR A 70 4.36 2.87 15.52
C TYR A 70 3.73 4.06 14.83
N ASP A 71 4.51 4.76 14.02
CA ASP A 71 3.97 5.76 13.10
C ASP A 71 3.22 5.07 11.96
N VAL A 72 1.94 5.39 11.81
CA VAL A 72 1.03 4.83 10.80
C VAL A 72 1.52 5.20 9.39
N ALA A 73 2.09 6.38 9.20
CA ALA A 73 2.58 6.83 7.90
C ALA A 73 3.76 5.99 7.38
N ASN A 74 4.52 5.36 8.28
CA ASN A 74 5.68 4.55 7.88
C ASN A 74 5.31 3.31 7.05
N TYR A 75 4.06 2.89 7.05
CA TYR A 75 3.65 1.62 6.43
C TYR A 75 3.11 1.77 5.01
N GLU A 76 2.90 3.00 4.56
CA GLU A 76 2.27 3.28 3.27
C GLU A 76 3.26 3.14 2.09
N LYS A 77 4.51 3.55 2.27
CA LYS A 77 5.42 3.79 1.14
C LYS A 77 5.60 2.59 0.20
N LEU A 78 6.04 1.44 0.75
CA LEU A 78 6.28 0.24 -0.06
C LEU A 78 4.99 -0.35 -0.62
N LEU A 79 3.88 -0.20 0.11
CA LEU A 79 2.58 -0.68 -0.31
C LEU A 79 2.10 0.12 -1.54
N THR A 80 2.11 1.45 -1.48
CA THR A 80 1.76 2.33 -2.60
C THR A 80 2.64 2.06 -3.82
N ASP A 81 3.95 1.93 -3.63
CA ASP A 81 4.90 1.62 -4.72
C ASP A 81 4.57 0.29 -5.43
N CYS A 82 4.00 -0.69 -4.72
CA CYS A 82 3.58 -1.97 -5.29
C CYS A 82 2.20 -1.93 -5.94
N LEU A 83 1.31 -1.02 -5.51
CA LEU A 83 0.00 -0.82 -6.15
C LEU A 83 0.13 -0.03 -7.46
N GLN A 84 1.17 0.78 -7.59
CA GLN A 84 1.50 1.48 -8.83
C GLN A 84 1.82 0.50 -9.97
N GLY A 85 1.23 0.74 -11.13
CA GLY A 85 1.29 -0.15 -12.30
C GLY A 85 0.26 -1.29 -12.26
N VAL A 86 -0.39 -1.52 -11.12
CA VAL A 86 -1.42 -2.56 -10.94
C VAL A 86 -2.81 -1.94 -10.78
N VAL A 87 -3.01 -1.15 -9.72
CA VAL A 87 -4.28 -0.49 -9.40
C VAL A 87 -4.41 0.84 -10.12
N PHE A 88 -3.29 1.54 -10.33
CA PHE A 88 -3.23 2.87 -10.95
C PHE A 88 -1.87 3.08 -11.62
N ASP A 89 -1.78 4.00 -12.59
CA ASP A 89 -0.57 4.16 -13.39
C ASP A 89 0.59 4.84 -12.62
N ASN A 90 0.27 5.81 -11.75
CA ASN A 90 1.24 6.66 -11.05
C ASN A 90 0.73 7.13 -9.68
N ASP A 91 1.59 7.13 -8.65
CA ASP A 91 1.25 7.58 -7.29
C ASP A 91 0.83 9.06 -7.21
N SER A 92 1.33 9.91 -8.11
CA SER A 92 0.90 11.32 -8.25
C SER A 92 -0.60 11.49 -8.50
N GLN A 93 -1.32 10.43 -8.88
CA GLN A 93 -2.78 10.43 -9.06
C GLN A 93 -3.56 10.51 -7.75
N ILE A 94 -2.92 10.21 -6.61
CA ILE A 94 -3.55 10.19 -5.29
C ILE A 94 -3.65 11.63 -4.77
N ASP A 95 -4.86 12.18 -4.75
CA ASP A 95 -5.17 13.52 -4.21
C ASP A 95 -5.52 13.48 -2.71
N ASP A 96 -6.17 12.40 -2.28
CA ASP A 96 -6.62 12.21 -0.89
C ASP A 96 -6.01 10.89 -0.40
N ASN A 97 -4.96 11.00 0.43
CA ASN A 97 -4.28 9.86 1.03
C ASN A 97 -4.56 9.83 2.53
N ARG A 98 -5.19 8.75 3.00
CA ARG A 98 -5.53 8.56 4.41
C ARG A 98 -4.90 7.29 4.94
N GLN A 99 -4.25 7.40 6.09
CA GLN A 99 -3.78 6.24 6.82
C GLN A 99 -4.47 6.20 8.19
N THR A 100 -5.00 5.04 8.56
CA THR A 100 -5.79 4.85 9.76
C THR A 100 -5.24 3.67 10.56
N ARG A 101 -5.11 3.85 11.88
CA ARG A 101 -4.81 2.76 12.80
C ARG A 101 -6.07 1.93 13.01
N GLY A 102 -6.05 0.66 12.61
CA GLY A 102 -7.10 -0.31 12.91
C GLY A 102 -6.89 -0.96 14.27
N GLN A 103 -7.77 -1.91 14.61
CA GLN A 103 -7.59 -2.76 15.78
C GLN A 103 -6.38 -3.68 15.60
N VAL A 104 -5.68 -3.97 16.69
CA VAL A 104 -4.61 -4.98 16.70
C VAL A 104 -5.21 -6.36 16.51
N ASP A 105 -4.69 -7.09 15.52
CA ASP A 105 -5.14 -8.41 15.10
C ASP A 105 -3.92 -9.34 14.90
N PRO A 106 -3.43 -9.97 15.98
CA PRO A 106 -2.29 -10.87 15.91
C PRO A 106 -2.55 -12.13 15.08
N ALA A 107 -3.81 -12.55 14.98
CA ALA A 107 -4.21 -13.76 14.26
C ALA A 107 -4.21 -13.52 12.73
N ASN A 108 -4.52 -12.30 12.29
CA ASN A 108 -4.59 -11.96 10.88
C ASN A 108 -4.09 -10.53 10.59
N PRO A 109 -2.76 -10.29 10.69
CA PRO A 109 -2.19 -8.98 10.44
C PRO A 109 -2.28 -8.63 8.95
N ARG A 110 -2.91 -7.50 8.66
CA ARG A 110 -3.24 -7.08 7.30
C ARG A 110 -3.36 -5.56 7.15
N VAL A 111 -3.37 -5.12 5.91
CA VAL A 111 -3.81 -3.78 5.54
C VAL A 111 -5.05 -3.90 4.66
N GLU A 112 -6.09 -3.15 4.99
CA GLU A 112 -7.26 -2.99 4.15
C GLU A 112 -7.10 -1.69 3.37
N VAL A 113 -7.18 -1.79 2.04
CA VAL A 113 -6.96 -0.67 1.11
C VAL A 113 -8.26 -0.37 0.40
N PHE A 114 -8.73 0.87 0.55
CA PHE A 114 -9.91 1.38 -0.13
C PHE A 114 -9.47 2.39 -1.18
N VAL A 115 -9.85 2.18 -2.44
CA VAL A 115 -9.49 3.06 -3.55
C VAL A 115 -10.76 3.56 -4.23
N GLN A 116 -10.86 4.86 -4.46
CA GLN A 116 -12.01 5.48 -5.10
C GLN A 116 -11.56 6.51 -6.16
N PRO A 117 -12.03 6.41 -7.40
CA PRO A 117 -11.89 7.48 -8.38
C PRO A 117 -12.62 8.75 -7.93
N LEU A 118 -12.03 9.94 -8.12
CA LEU A 118 -12.61 11.23 -7.75
C LEU A 118 -13.37 11.93 -8.89
N GLY A 119 -13.50 11.27 -10.05
CA GLY A 119 -14.25 11.78 -11.21
C GLY A 119 -13.51 12.86 -12.03
N LYS A 120 -12.25 13.17 -11.69
CA LYS A 120 -11.37 14.04 -12.47
C LYS A 120 -10.24 13.21 -13.07
N ALA A 121 -9.79 13.56 -14.28
CA ALA A 121 -8.59 12.98 -14.86
C ALA A 121 -7.34 13.63 -14.25
N CYS A 122 -6.25 12.88 -14.12
CA CYS A 122 -4.95 13.42 -13.74
C CYS A 122 -4.44 14.39 -14.82
N PRO A 123 -4.17 15.66 -14.49
CA PRO A 123 -3.42 16.53 -15.41
C PRO A 123 -2.06 15.88 -15.64
N LYS A 124 -1.63 15.86 -16.91
CA LYS A 124 -0.36 15.28 -17.33
C LYS A 124 0.82 16.05 -16.75
#